data_AF-A0A9W9YZQ7-F1
#
_entry.id   AF-A0A9W9YZQ7-F1
#
_cell.length_a   1.000
_cell.length_b   1.000
_cell.length_c   1.000
_cell.angle_alpha   90.00
_cell.angle_beta   90.00
_cell.angle_gamma   90.00
#
_symmetry.space_group_name_H-M   'P 1'
#
loop_
_entity.id
_entity.type
_entity.pdbx_description
1 polymer ?
#
loop_
_entity_poly.entity_id
_entity_poly.type
_entity_poly.pdbx_seq_one_letter_code
_entity_poly.pdbx_strand_id
1 'polypeptide(L)'
;MIKPTSFTLEHMAASLSQFGDQSIPSAPKEFSVWGWSDAHGNDKVLLGEYVYDHRGYALQSFPVQATTVPDLRFIELRVHSNYGNPSYTCLYRFRVHGSPYKNNN
;
A
#
# COMPACT_ATOMS: atom_id res chain seq x y z
N MET A 1 -18.17 1.94 3.57
CA MET A 1 -17.57 0.62 3.30
C MET A 1 -17.17 0.60 1.83
N ILE A 2 -16.07 -0.06 1.52
CA ILE A 2 -15.49 -0.14 0.17
C ILE A 2 -15.15 -1.59 -0.11
N LYS A 3 -15.25 -2.00 -1.36
CA LYS A 3 -14.64 -3.22 -1.88
C LYS A 3 -13.38 -2.85 -2.64
N PRO A 4 -12.18 -2.94 -2.03
CA PRO A 4 -10.93 -2.55 -2.68
C PRO A 4 -10.69 -3.34 -3.97
N THR A 5 -10.18 -2.66 -4.98
CA THR A 5 -9.75 -3.26 -6.26
C THR A 5 -8.27 -3.06 -6.51
N SER A 6 -7.69 -1.97 -6.03
CA SER A 6 -6.26 -1.71 -6.09
C SER A 6 -5.80 -0.72 -5.03
N PHE A 7 -4.49 -0.66 -4.83
CA PHE A 7 -3.82 0.29 -3.98
C PHE A 7 -2.81 1.08 -4.79
N THR A 8 -2.52 2.32 -4.40
CA THR A 8 -1.41 3.07 -4.96
C THR A 8 -0.48 3.49 -3.84
N LEU A 9 0.82 3.22 -4.03
CA LEU A 9 1.88 3.74 -3.19
C LEU A 9 2.70 4.74 -4.00
N GLU A 10 2.94 5.89 -3.40
CA GLU A 10 3.70 6.98 -3.99
C GLU A 10 4.88 7.31 -3.08
N HIS A 11 6.02 7.62 -3.68
CA HIS A 11 7.21 8.17 -3.05
C HIS A 11 7.81 9.26 -3.94
N MET A 12 8.78 10.04 -3.46
CA MET A 12 9.53 10.94 -4.35
C MET A 12 10.19 10.17 -5.49
N ALA A 13 10.29 10.79 -6.68
CA ALA A 13 10.99 10.21 -7.81
C ALA A 13 12.50 10.08 -7.51
N ALA A 14 13.13 8.98 -7.94
CA ALA A 14 14.56 8.74 -7.81
C ALA A 14 15.42 9.87 -8.42
N SER A 15 14.94 10.48 -9.52
CA SER A 15 15.59 11.63 -10.17
C SER A 15 15.64 12.90 -9.32
N LEU A 16 14.84 12.99 -8.25
CA LEU A 16 14.85 14.09 -7.29
C LEU A 16 15.66 13.76 -6.03
N SER A 17 16.29 12.58 -5.99
CA SER A 17 17.11 12.18 -4.86
C SER A 17 18.31 13.10 -4.68
N GLN A 18 18.66 13.35 -3.42
CA GLN A 18 19.86 14.09 -3.05
C GLN A 18 21.12 13.19 -3.11
N PHE A 19 20.94 11.88 -3.24
CA PHE A 19 22.02 10.92 -3.38
C PHE A 19 22.46 10.83 -4.85
N GLY A 20 23.77 10.85 -5.10
CA GLY A 20 24.35 10.87 -6.45
C GLY A 20 24.08 9.60 -7.28
N ASP A 21 23.67 8.51 -6.63
CA ASP A 21 23.27 7.24 -7.26
C ASP A 21 21.76 7.14 -7.52
N GLN A 22 21.01 8.23 -7.30
CA GLN A 22 19.55 8.30 -7.43
C GLN A 22 18.80 7.34 -6.47
N SER A 23 19.45 6.86 -5.41
CA SER A 23 18.81 5.98 -4.44
C SER A 23 17.77 6.71 -3.59
N ILE A 24 16.72 6.02 -3.14
CA ILE A 24 15.73 6.52 -2.18
C ILE A 24 15.65 5.51 -1.01
N PRO A 25 16.70 5.41 -0.17
CA PRO A 25 16.87 4.30 0.77
C PRO A 25 15.77 4.20 1.84
N SER A 26 15.08 5.30 2.13
CA SER A 26 13.95 5.31 3.08
C SER A 26 12.61 4.91 2.45
N ALA A 27 12.54 4.69 1.13
CA ALA A 27 11.30 4.28 0.49
C ALA A 27 10.86 2.88 0.98
N PRO A 28 9.55 2.62 1.13
CA PRO A 28 9.07 1.28 1.46
C PRO A 28 9.50 0.29 0.38
N LYS A 29 9.84 -0.93 0.77
CA LYS A 29 10.18 -2.01 -0.16
C LYS A 29 9.08 -3.07 -0.14
N GLU A 30 9.16 -4.04 0.76
CA GLU A 30 8.13 -5.06 0.93
C GLU A 30 7.03 -4.52 1.83
N PHE A 31 5.78 -4.67 1.39
CA PHE A 31 4.62 -4.27 2.18
C PHE A 31 3.44 -5.20 1.91
N SER A 32 2.51 -5.25 2.86
CA SER A 32 1.25 -5.96 2.72
C SER A 32 0.08 -5.03 3.04
N VAL A 33 -1.07 -5.33 2.44
CA VAL A 33 -2.30 -4.60 2.71
C VAL A 33 -3.34 -5.56 3.26
N TRP A 34 -3.94 -5.16 4.37
CA TRP A 34 -4.96 -5.95 5.07
C TRP A 34 -6.23 -5.12 5.20
N GLY A 35 -7.36 -5.79 5.40
CA GLY A 35 -8.58 -5.10 5.76
C GLY A 35 -9.53 -5.96 6.57
N TRP A 36 -10.48 -5.29 7.22
CA TRP A 36 -11.51 -5.92 8.03
C TRP A 36 -12.74 -5.00 8.14
N SER A 37 -13.87 -5.56 8.58
CA SER A 37 -15.17 -4.88 8.58
C SER A 37 -15.59 -4.41 9.99
N ASP A 38 -15.20 -5.15 11.03
CA ASP A 38 -15.58 -4.91 12.42
C ASP A 38 -14.58 -3.98 13.16
N ALA A 39 -15.05 -3.08 14.02
CA ALA A 39 -14.17 -2.20 14.80
C ALA A 39 -13.20 -2.95 15.72
N HIS A 40 -13.52 -4.19 16.10
CA HIS A 40 -12.66 -5.03 16.94
C HIS A 40 -11.52 -5.72 16.16
N GLY A 41 -11.47 -5.62 14.83
CA GLY A 41 -10.41 -6.23 14.02
C GLY A 41 -10.54 -7.75 13.84
N ASN A 42 -11.70 -8.31 14.19
CA ASN A 42 -12.03 -9.70 13.90
C ASN A 42 -12.07 -9.92 12.38
N ASP A 43 -11.73 -11.13 11.93
CA ASP A 43 -11.75 -11.55 10.52
C ASP A 43 -10.90 -10.71 9.56
N LYS A 44 -9.66 -10.42 9.99
CA LYS A 44 -8.69 -9.71 9.17
C LYS A 44 -8.31 -10.52 7.93
N VAL A 45 -8.46 -9.92 6.75
CA VAL A 45 -8.15 -10.54 5.46
C VAL A 45 -6.90 -9.89 4.87
N LEU A 46 -5.97 -10.72 4.40
CA LEU A 46 -4.84 -10.28 3.57
C LEU A 46 -5.36 -9.95 2.18
N LEU A 47 -5.20 -8.70 1.73
CA LEU A 47 -5.63 -8.24 0.42
C LEU A 47 -4.52 -8.37 -0.63
N GLY A 48 -3.26 -8.35 -0.20
CA GLY A 48 -2.12 -8.66 -1.05
C GLY A 48 -0.79 -8.29 -0.41
N GLU A 49 0.27 -8.82 -1.01
CA GLU A 49 1.66 -8.54 -0.68
C GLU A 49 2.40 -8.04 -1.93
N TYR A 50 3.22 -7.02 -1.73
CA TYR A 50 3.76 -6.22 -2.81
C TYR A 50 5.19 -5.78 -2.53
N VAL A 51 5.89 -5.41 -3.60
CA VAL A 51 7.19 -4.74 -3.54
C VAL A 51 7.06 -3.43 -4.31
N TYR A 52 7.31 -2.30 -3.64
CA TYR A 52 7.45 -1.02 -4.32
C TYR A 52 8.83 -0.95 -4.97
N ASP A 53 8.91 -0.69 -6.26
CA ASP A 53 10.18 -0.62 -6.99
C ASP A 53 10.79 0.79 -6.93
N HIS A 54 11.83 0.99 -6.13
CA HIS A 54 12.51 2.29 -6.04
C HIS A 54 13.10 2.82 -7.36
N ARG A 55 13.30 1.96 -8.37
CA ARG A 55 13.79 2.35 -9.71
C ARG A 55 12.66 2.56 -10.71
N GLY A 56 11.44 2.19 -10.35
CA GLY A 56 10.25 2.36 -11.17
C GLY A 56 9.69 3.79 -11.10
N TYR A 57 8.45 3.94 -11.57
CA TYR A 57 7.73 5.21 -11.45
C TYR A 57 7.51 5.57 -9.98
N ALA A 58 7.53 6.88 -9.67
CA ALA A 58 7.28 7.42 -8.34
C ALA A 58 5.92 6.95 -7.77
N LEU A 59 4.91 6.87 -8.63
CA LEU A 59 3.56 6.39 -8.32
C LEU A 59 3.36 4.98 -8.89
N GLN A 60 3.08 4.01 -8.02
CA GLN A 60 2.91 2.60 -8.40
C GLN A 60 1.57 2.08 -7.91
N SER A 61 0.87 1.35 -8.79
CA SER A 61 -0.44 0.79 -8.49
C SER A 61 -0.39 -0.73 -8.44
N PHE A 62 -1.07 -1.28 -7.45
CA PHE A 62 -1.02 -2.68 -7.05
C PHE A 62 -2.45 -3.24 -6.99
N PRO A 63 -2.84 -4.12 -7.92
CA PRO A 63 -4.14 -4.78 -7.88
C PRO A 63 -4.29 -5.64 -6.63
N VAL A 64 -5.51 -5.73 -6.09
CA VAL A 64 -5.82 -6.67 -5.00
C VAL A 64 -5.57 -8.11 -5.48
N GLN A 65 -4.90 -8.89 -4.65
CA GLN A 65 -4.56 -10.30 -4.94
C GLN A 65 -5.55 -11.28 -4.30
N ALA A 66 -6.28 -10.86 -3.26
CA ALA A 66 -7.30 -11.70 -2.61
C ALA A 66 -8.43 -12.08 -3.57
N THR A 67 -8.76 -13.38 -3.63
CA THR A 67 -9.81 -13.91 -4.52
C THR A 67 -11.20 -13.47 -4.09
N THR A 68 -11.44 -13.34 -2.79
CA THR A 68 -12.71 -12.86 -2.23
C THR A 68 -12.43 -11.69 -1.30
N VAL A 69 -13.05 -10.55 -1.63
CA VAL A 69 -12.90 -9.31 -0.88
C VAL A 69 -14.29 -8.93 -0.38
N PRO A 70 -14.58 -9.07 0.93
CA PRO A 70 -15.81 -8.59 1.50
C PRO A 70 -15.84 -7.06 1.50
N ASP A 71 -16.96 -6.47 1.90
CA ASP A 71 -17.02 -5.02 2.10
C ASP A 71 -16.25 -4.65 3.36
N LEU A 72 -15.18 -3.88 3.18
CA LEU A 72 -14.25 -3.50 4.24
C LEU A 72 -14.54 -2.08 4.74
N ARG A 73 -14.28 -1.87 6.03
CA ARG A 73 -14.36 -0.55 6.67
C ARG A 73 -12.98 -0.01 7.00
N PHE A 74 -12.06 -0.89 7.37
CA PHE A 74 -10.71 -0.54 7.78
C PHE A 74 -9.70 -1.17 6.83
N ILE A 75 -8.64 -0.42 6.53
CA ILE A 75 -7.52 -0.85 5.70
C ILE A 75 -6.24 -0.56 6.49
N GLU A 76 -5.33 -1.53 6.51
CA GLU A 76 -4.02 -1.39 7.12
C GLU A 76 -2.93 -1.67 6.10
N LEU A 77 -2.03 -0.70 5.96
CA LEU A 77 -0.77 -0.85 5.27
C LEU A 77 0.28 -1.30 6.29
N ARG A 78 0.91 -2.44 6.07
CA ARG A 78 2.08 -2.90 6.83
C ARG A 78 3.32 -2.84 5.97
N VAL A 79 4.29 -2.02 6.36
CA VAL A 79 5.60 -1.99 5.72
C VAL A 79 6.53 -2.95 6.45
N HIS A 80 7.16 -3.85 5.71
CA HIS A 80 8.03 -4.91 6.24
C HIS A 80 9.51 -4.58 6.13
N SER A 81 9.88 -3.86 5.07
CA SER A 81 11.26 -3.47 4.80
C SER A 81 11.34 -2.14 4.02
N ASN A 82 12.54 -1.56 3.96
CA ASN A 82 12.86 -0.41 3.12
C ASN A 82 14.09 -0.72 2.26
N TYR A 83 14.60 0.29 1.56
CA TYR A 83 15.75 0.17 0.67
C TYR A 83 17.11 0.45 1.34
N GLY A 84 17.20 0.28 2.66
CA GLY A 84 18.46 0.30 3.39
C GLY A 84 18.71 1.54 4.25
N ASN A 85 17.72 2.41 4.45
CA ASN A 85 17.83 3.44 5.47
C ASN A 85 17.75 2.79 6.88
N PRO A 86 18.79 2.90 7.71
CA PRO A 86 18.85 2.18 8.99
C PRO A 86 17.98 2.80 10.09
N SER A 87 17.52 4.04 9.90
CA SER A 87 16.90 4.84 10.97
C SER A 87 15.39 4.96 10.81
N TYR A 88 14.88 4.99 9.59
CA TYR A 88 13.45 5.22 9.33
C TYR A 88 13.00 4.78 7.94
N THR A 89 11.69 4.69 7.78
CA THR A 89 11.00 4.54 6.49
C THR A 89 10.09 5.73 6.25
N CYS A 90 10.11 6.29 5.05
CA CYS A 90 9.25 7.40 4.66
C CYS A 90 8.06 6.89 3.85
N LEU A 91 6.86 7.28 4.24
CA LEU A 91 5.64 7.03 3.49
C LEU A 91 5.08 8.37 3.01
N TYR A 92 5.03 8.60 1.69
CA TYR A 92 4.51 9.86 1.14
C TYR A 92 2.99 9.81 0.99
N ARG A 93 2.47 8.90 0.16
CA ARG A 93 1.03 8.77 -0.03
C ARG A 93 0.64 7.33 -0.32
N PHE A 94 -0.36 6.86 0.40
CA PHE A 94 -1.06 5.61 0.14
C PHE A 94 -2.50 5.92 -0.25
N ARG A 95 -2.99 5.28 -1.32
CA ARG A 95 -4.37 5.45 -1.83
C ARG A 95 -5.02 4.08 -1.91
N VAL A 96 -6.30 4.03 -1.54
CA VAL A 96 -7.14 2.84 -1.67
C VAL A 96 -8.20 3.14 -2.73
N HIS A 97 -8.28 2.28 -3.73
CA HIS A 97 -9.26 2.38 -4.81
C HIS A 97 -10.21 1.19 -4.74
N GLY A 98 -11.46 1.41 -5.13
CA GLY A 98 -12.46 0.37 -5.09
C GLY A 98 -13.85 0.91 -5.32
N SER A 99 -14.82 0.00 -5.34
CA SER A 99 -16.22 0.35 -5.46
C SER A 99 -16.80 0.70 -4.09
N PRO A 100 -17.56 1.79 -3.95
CA PRO A 100 -18.30 2.06 -2.73
C PRO A 100 -19.35 0.98 -2.52
N TYR A 101 -19.63 0.66 -1.26
CA TYR A 101 -20.75 -0.20 -0.91
C TYR A 101 -22.07 0.40 -1.42
N LYS A 102 -22.82 -0.38 -2.21
CA LYS A 102 -24.15 0.01 -2.68
C LYS A 102 -25.20 -0.62 -1.76
N ASN A 103 -25.87 0.21 -0.97
CA ASN A 103 -27.13 -0.19 -0.35
C ASN A 103 -28.19 -0.26 -1.45
N ASN A 104 -28.63 -1.46 -1.83
CA ASN A 104 -29.82 -1.63 -2.63
C ASN A 104 -31.03 -1.47 -1.69
N ASN A 105 -31.52 -0.23 -1.54
CA ASN A 105 -32.87 0.02 -1.01
C ASN A 105 -33.92 -0.38 -2.04
#